data_AF-A0A5N8ZAZ9-F1
#
_entry.id   AF-A0A5N8ZAZ9-F1
#
_cell.length_a   1.000
_cell.length_b   1.000
_cell.length_c   1.000
_cell.angle_alpha   90.00
_cell.angle_beta   90.00
_cell.angle_gamma   90.00
#
_symmetry.space_group_name_H-M   'P 1'
#
loop_
_entity.id
_entity.type
_entity.pdbx_description
1 polymer ?
#
loop_
_entity_poly.entity_id
_entity_poly.type
_entity_poly.pdbx_seq_one_letter_code
_entity_poly.pdbx_strand_id
1 'polypeptide(L)'
;MIKNNIGKKIYIFDKLSSTMDKSKELINNGVSNGTVIVARYQTEGRGSNNRDWISEGNDALFSIILDVDKSKANLLSIVSAYSVLCM
;
A
#
# COMPACT_ATOMS: atom_id res chain seq x y z
N MET A 1 -6.01 -1.25 -22.17
CA MET A 1 -5.52 -2.57 -21.72
C MET A 1 -4.90 -2.38 -20.34
N ILE A 2 -5.56 -2.84 -19.27
CA ILE A 2 -5.01 -2.76 -17.91
C ILE A 2 -3.81 -3.71 -17.90
N LYS A 3 -2.58 -3.16 -17.96
CA LYS A 3 -1.38 -4.00 -17.84
C LYS A 3 -1.31 -4.49 -16.39
N ASN A 4 -1.41 -5.80 -16.18
CA ASN A 4 -1.16 -6.46 -14.89
C ASN A 4 0.28 -6.16 -14.42
N ASN A 5 0.43 -5.09 -13.65
CA ASN A 5 1.73 -4.60 -13.17
C ASN A 5 1.84 -4.59 -11.64
N ILE A 6 0.75 -4.87 -10.91
CA ILE A 6 0.76 -4.95 -9.45
C ILE A 6 1.64 -6.11 -9.02
N GLY A 7 2.57 -5.87 -8.10
CA GLY A 7 3.41 -6.92 -7.50
C GLY A 7 4.62 -7.32 -8.34
N LYS A 8 4.89 -6.68 -9.49
CA LYS A 8 6.13 -6.93 -10.26
C LYS A 8 7.39 -6.52 -9.51
N LYS A 9 7.27 -5.56 -8.61
CA LYS A 9 8.32 -5.12 -7.70
C LYS A 9 7.76 -5.07 -6.29
N ILE A 10 8.40 -5.77 -5.38
CA ILE A 10 8.00 -5.84 -3.97
C ILE A 10 9.20 -5.47 -3.11
N TYR A 11 9.04 -4.44 -2.27
CA TYR A 11 10.00 -4.11 -1.23
C TYR A 11 9.49 -4.67 0.09
N ILE A 12 10.32 -5.45 0.77
CA ILE A 12 9.99 -6.09 2.04
C ILE A 12 10.90 -5.52 3.11
N PHE A 13 10.30 -5.02 4.19
CA PHE A 13 10.99 -4.45 5.33
C PHE A 13 10.58 -5.19 6.61
N ASP A 14 11.52 -5.33 7.54
CA ASP A 14 11.18 -5.85 8.87
C ASP A 14 10.41 -4.78 9.67
N LYS A 15 10.86 -3.52 9.65
CA LYS A 15 10.24 -2.42 10.40
C LYS A 15 10.28 -1.10 9.63
N LEU A 16 9.16 -0.38 9.64
CA LEU A 16 9.02 0.98 9.08
C LEU A 16 8.25 1.89 10.04
N SER A 17 8.30 3.21 9.82
CA SER A 17 7.31 4.12 10.44
C SER A 17 5.91 3.82 9.90
N SER A 18 5.74 3.95 8.58
CA SER A 18 4.60 3.45 7.84
C SER A 18 4.99 3.04 6.40
N THR A 19 4.35 1.99 5.87
CA THR A 19 4.45 1.60 4.46
C THR A 19 4.01 2.72 3.54
N MET A 20 3.06 3.57 3.96
CA MET A 20 2.58 4.71 3.19
C MET A 20 3.64 5.81 3.07
N ASP A 21 4.40 6.08 4.14
CA ASP A 21 5.45 7.10 4.10
C ASP A 21 6.63 6.64 3.24
N LYS A 22 7.02 5.36 3.37
CA LYS A 22 8.01 4.75 2.47
C LYS A 22 7.54 4.76 1.01
N SER A 23 6.24 4.59 0.76
CA SER A 23 5.68 4.70 -0.60
C SER A 23 5.90 6.09 -1.19
N LYS A 24 5.64 7.17 -0.44
CA LYS A 24 5.88 8.55 -0.88
C LYS A 24 7.36 8.81 -1.20
N GLU A 25 8.27 8.32 -0.36
CA GLU A 25 9.72 8.40 -0.59
C GLU A 25 10.10 7.70 -1.91
N LEU A 26 9.61 6.49 -2.14
CA LEU A 26 9.92 5.73 -3.35
C LEU A 26 9.32 6.36 -4.62
N ILE A 27 8.14 7.00 -4.53
CA ILE A 27 7.56 7.76 -5.64
C ILE A 27 8.51 8.89 -6.06
N ASN A 28 9.06 9.63 -5.09
CA ASN A 28 10.03 10.70 -5.38
C ASN A 28 11.32 10.17 -6.03
N ASN A 29 11.66 8.90 -5.80
CA ASN A 29 12.80 8.22 -6.42
C ASN A 29 12.46 7.55 -7.77
N GLY A 30 11.29 7.82 -8.35
CA GLY A 30 10.90 7.36 -9.69
C GLY A 30 10.52 5.89 -9.76
N VAL A 31 9.98 5.31 -8.69
CA VAL A 31 9.58 3.90 -8.66
C VAL A 31 8.42 3.61 -9.65
N SER A 32 8.38 2.38 -10.15
CA SER A 32 7.37 1.96 -11.13
C SER A 32 5.97 1.82 -10.55
N ASN A 33 4.95 2.13 -11.36
CA ASN A 33 3.55 1.81 -11.08
C ASN A 33 3.36 0.30 -10.79
N GLY A 34 2.53 -0.02 -9.80
CA GLY A 34 2.26 -1.38 -9.32
C GLY A 34 3.26 -1.90 -8.29
N THR A 35 4.22 -1.08 -7.86
CA THR A 35 5.16 -1.46 -6.79
C THR A 35 4.43 -1.66 -5.47
N VAL A 36 4.76 -2.74 -4.77
CA VAL A 36 4.21 -3.07 -3.45
C VAL A 36 5.29 -2.88 -2.39
N ILE A 37 4.91 -2.26 -1.28
CA ILE A 37 5.74 -2.08 -0.10
C ILE A 37 5.10 -2.91 1.02
N VAL A 38 5.85 -3.80 1.64
CA VAL A 38 5.40 -4.66 2.75
C VAL A 38 6.29 -4.40 3.96
N ALA A 39 5.71 -4.35 5.15
CA ALA A 39 6.44 -4.31 6.40
C ALA A 39 5.93 -5.38 7.37
N ARG A 40 6.81 -5.99 8.15
CA ARG A 40 6.37 -6.81 9.30
C ARG A 40 5.84 -5.92 10.42
N TYR A 41 6.51 -4.81 10.73
CA TYR A 41 6.10 -3.86 11.77
C TYR A 41 5.99 -2.42 11.26
N GLN A 42 4.96 -1.70 11.72
CA GLN A 42 4.82 -0.24 11.58
C GLN A 42 4.83 0.42 12.97
N THR A 43 5.71 1.39 13.20
CA THR A 43 5.75 2.12 14.49
C THR A 43 4.77 3.29 14.55
N GLU A 44 4.38 3.82 13.40
CA GLU A 44 3.51 4.98 13.25
C GLU A 44 2.45 4.69 12.18
N GLY A 45 1.89 3.47 12.20
CA GLY A 45 0.81 3.08 11.31
C GLY A 45 -0.42 3.97 11.52
N ARG A 46 -1.03 4.43 10.42
CA ARG A 46 -2.18 5.35 10.47
C ARG A 46 -3.31 4.86 9.58
N GLY A 47 -4.52 4.83 10.13
CA GLY A 47 -5.77 4.62 9.40
C GLY A 47 -6.43 5.93 8.96
N SER A 48 -7.67 5.83 8.48
CA SER A 48 -8.48 6.99 8.12
C SER A 48 -8.70 7.92 9.31
N ASN A 49 -8.71 9.23 9.06
CA ASN A 49 -8.84 10.28 10.09
C ASN A 49 -7.74 10.24 11.16
N ASN A 50 -6.52 9.85 10.76
CA ASN A 50 -5.33 9.85 11.62
C ASN A 50 -5.48 8.98 12.89
N ARG A 51 -6.33 7.95 12.84
CA ARG A 51 -6.42 6.95 13.90
C ARG A 51 -5.20 6.04 13.85
N ASP A 52 -4.74 5.59 15.01
CA ASP A 52 -3.65 4.65 15.09
C ASP A 52 -4.04 3.32 14.43
N TRP A 53 -3.12 2.78 13.62
CA TRP A 53 -3.21 1.43 13.08
C TRP A 53 -2.23 0.54 13.83
N ILE A 54 -2.74 -0.17 14.83
CA ILE A 54 -1.96 -1.05 15.72
C ILE A 54 -1.75 -2.40 15.02
N SER A 55 -0.53 -2.93 15.09
CA SER A 55 -0.16 -4.23 14.52
C SER A 55 0.86 -4.93 15.40
N GLU A 56 0.72 -6.26 15.56
CA GLU A 56 1.59 -7.09 16.39
C GLU A 56 2.62 -7.89 15.59
N GLY A 57 2.76 -7.62 14.28
CA GLY A 57 3.76 -8.26 13.42
C GLY A 57 3.30 -9.53 12.70
N ASN A 58 2.05 -9.93 12.90
CA ASN A 58 1.42 -11.05 12.19
C ASN A 58 0.35 -10.58 11.19
N ASP A 59 0.31 -9.27 10.92
CA ASP A 59 -0.67 -8.64 10.05
C ASP A 59 -0.13 -8.45 8.62
N ALA A 60 -1.03 -8.42 7.65
CA ALA A 60 -0.69 -8.05 6.28
C ALA A 60 -0.59 -6.52 6.13
N LEU A 61 0.58 -5.95 6.47
CA LEU A 61 0.83 -4.51 6.31
C LEU A 61 1.49 -4.22 4.97
N PHE A 62 0.76 -3.59 4.06
CA PHE A 62 1.30 -3.21 2.77
C PHE A 62 0.69 -1.95 2.17
N SER A 63 1.36 -1.41 1.18
CA SER A 63 0.88 -0.30 0.35
C SER A 63 1.24 -0.56 -1.11
N ILE A 64 0.36 -0.15 -2.02
CA ILE A 64 0.52 -0.34 -3.46
C ILE A 64 0.57 1.04 -4.11
N ILE A 65 1.61 1.30 -4.89
CA ILE A 65 1.74 2.53 -5.67
C ILE A 65 1.00 2.34 -6.97
N LEU A 66 -0.05 3.13 -7.20
CA LEU A 66 -0.87 3.07 -8.39
C LEU A 66 -0.95 4.43 -9.08
N ASP A 67 -0.69 4.43 -10.39
CA ASP A 67 -1.02 5.54 -11.28
C ASP A 67 -2.42 5.30 -11.87
N VAL A 68 -3.38 6.09 -11.42
CA VAL A 68 -4.80 5.94 -11.78
C VAL A 68 -5.40 7.28 -12.21
N ASP A 69 -6.41 7.20 -13.07
CA ASP A 69 -7.26 8.34 -13.36
C ASP A 69 -7.99 8.79 -12.09
N LYS A 70 -7.85 10.09 -11.76
CA LYS A 70 -8.47 10.72 -10.59
C LYS A 70 -9.99 10.53 -10.58
N SER A 71 -10.65 10.45 -11.74
CA SER A 71 -12.09 10.21 -11.84
C SER A 71 -12.52 8.87 -11.23
N LYS A 72 -11.60 7.90 -11.15
CA LYS A 72 -11.83 6.54 -10.64
C LYS A 72 -11.26 6.31 -9.25
N ALA A 73 -10.63 7.31 -8.63
CA ALA A 73 -9.95 7.16 -7.34
C ALA A 73 -10.88 6.63 -6.23
N ASN A 74 -12.14 7.09 -6.23
CA ASN A 74 -13.13 6.66 -5.24
C ASN A 74 -13.49 5.16 -5.34
N LEU A 75 -13.31 4.54 -6.51
CA LEU A 75 -13.58 3.11 -6.70
C LEU A 75 -12.50 2.23 -6.05
N LEU A 76 -11.29 2.77 -5.82
CA LEU A 76 -10.18 1.99 -5.27
C LEU A 76 -10.51 1.41 -3.89
N SER A 77 -11.18 2.18 -3.03
CA SER A 77 -11.58 1.71 -1.70
C SER A 77 -12.56 0.54 -1.75
N ILE A 78 -13.47 0.53 -2.72
CA ILE A 78 -14.46 -0.54 -2.89
C ILE A 78 -13.79 -1.79 -3.47
N VAL A 79 -12.97 -1.61 -4.52
CA VAL A 79 -12.27 -2.72 -5.17
C VAL A 79 -11.25 -3.37 -4.23
N SER A 80 -10.54 -2.58 -3.42
CA SER A 80 -9.60 -3.11 -2.43
C SER A 80 -10.31 -3.94 -1.36
N ALA A 81 -11.41 -3.42 -0.79
CA ALA A 81 -12.22 -4.16 0.18
C ALA A 81 -12.76 -5.48 -0.39
N TYR A 82 -13.31 -5.45 -1.62
CA TYR A 82 -13.83 -6.65 -2.28
C TYR A 82 -12.73 -7.69 -2.52
N SER A 83 -11.53 -7.25 -2.91
CA SER A 83 -10.40 -8.14 -3.16
C SER A 83 -9.93 -8.91 -1.91
N VAL A 84 -10.04 -8.31 -0.73
CA VAL A 84 -9.72 -8.97 0.55
C VAL A 84 -10.83 -9.94 0.96
N LEU A 85 -12.10 -9.58 0.74
CA LEU A 85 -13.25 -10.43 1.08
C LEU A 85 -13.32 -11.71 0.23
N CYS A 86 -12.96 -11.63 -1.05
CA CYS A 86 -13.04 -12.76 -1.97
C CYS A 86 -11.83 -13.70 -1.94
N MET A 87 -10.86 -13.48 -1.03
CA MET A 87 -9.78 -14.43 -0.75
C MET A 87 -10.24 -15.56 0.16
#